data_AF-Q0AQI3-F1
#
_entry.id   AF-Q0AQI3-F1
#
_cell.length_a   1.000
_cell.length_b   1.000
_cell.length_c   1.000
_cell.angle_alpha   90.00
_cell.angle_beta   90.00
_cell.angle_gamma   90.00
#
_symmetry.space_group_name_H-M   'P 1'
#
loop_
_entity.id
_entity.type
_entity.pdbx_description
1 polymer ?
#
loop_
_entity_poly.entity_id
_entity_poly.type
_entity_poly.pdbx_seq_one_letter_code
_entity_poly.pdbx_strand_id
1 'polypeptide(L)'
;MSMLTTFVMAMLVTFSMIGESEEMVVGETTDFHTSLIAVSGHDFYGLQIGVRRDRPCQVRAFFRGASPRTAQFCTRRMTRRQLEGAGSATLRAGERVNGIAACFTDAERVGAVRLYTFADEAVTAEAGDCVTEYRTVWCQRGWTVQGVQLYFDRAATGPGQASLVGLRPLCVNSA
;
A
#
# COMPACT_ATOMS: atom_id res chain seq x y z
N MET A 1 48.09 10.77 48.09
CA MET A 1 48.00 9.32 47.82
C MET A 1 46.54 8.99 47.53
N SER A 2 46.33 8.26 46.42
CA SER A 2 45.14 7.51 45.95
C SER A 2 44.13 7.09 47.02
N MET A 3 42.86 6.77 46.78
CA MET A 3 41.92 6.54 45.65
C MET A 3 40.56 6.43 46.39
N LEU A 4 39.39 6.82 45.86
CA LEU A 4 38.59 6.05 44.92
C LEU A 4 37.37 6.93 44.58
N THR A 5 37.18 7.20 43.30
CA THR A 5 36.03 7.87 42.71
C THR A 5 34.99 6.83 42.29
N THR A 6 33.72 7.06 42.65
CA THR A 6 32.60 6.16 42.33
C THR A 6 31.55 6.89 41.48
N PHE A 7 31.37 6.37 40.25
CA PHE A 7 30.17 6.29 39.37
C PHE A 7 29.17 7.48 39.26
N VAL A 8 29.12 8.18 38.11
CA VAL A 8 28.28 7.97 36.89
C VAL A 8 26.79 8.32 37.05
N MET A 9 26.35 9.34 36.30
CA MET A 9 25.03 9.33 35.67
C MET A 9 25.11 10.03 34.31
N ALA A 10 24.95 9.24 33.25
CA ALA A 10 24.84 9.70 31.88
C ALA A 10 23.46 10.31 31.63
N MET A 11 23.41 11.53 31.10
CA MET A 11 22.19 12.14 30.59
C MET A 11 22.18 11.97 29.07
N LEU A 12 21.60 10.87 28.60
CA LEU A 12 21.24 10.67 27.19
C LEU A 12 19.94 11.41 26.94
N VAL A 13 20.00 12.56 26.27
CA VAL A 13 18.81 13.25 25.76
C VAL A 13 18.30 12.44 24.57
N THR A 14 17.11 11.89 24.74
CA THR A 14 16.35 11.10 23.76
C THR A 14 16.00 11.94 22.54
N PHE A 15 16.57 11.63 21.38
CA PHE A 15 15.98 12.00 20.11
C PHE A 15 14.87 10.98 19.79
N SER A 16 13.62 11.33 20.09
CA SER A 16 12.45 10.61 19.61
C SER A 16 12.25 10.90 18.12
N MET A 17 12.95 10.15 17.26
CA MET A 17 12.61 10.00 15.85
C MET A 17 12.17 8.56 15.64
N ILE A 18 11.01 8.20 16.19
CA ILE A 18 10.36 6.92 15.89
C ILE A 18 9.39 7.18 14.74
N GLY A 19 9.94 7.30 13.54
CA GLY A 19 9.20 7.07 12.31
C GLY A 19 9.13 5.56 12.09
N GLU A 20 8.23 4.87 12.80
CA GLU A 20 8.13 3.42 12.66
C GLU A 20 6.67 2.96 12.72
N SER A 21 6.14 2.72 11.53
CA SER A 21 5.19 1.65 11.21
C SER A 21 5.30 1.45 9.70
N GLU A 22 6.45 0.94 9.26
CA GLU A 22 6.70 0.57 7.86
C GLU A 22 6.17 -0.84 7.53
N GLU A 23 5.02 -1.21 8.07
CA GLU A 23 4.49 -2.56 7.86
C GLU A 23 4.03 -2.77 6.42
N MET A 24 4.49 -3.86 5.80
CA MET A 24 4.16 -4.23 4.43
C MET A 24 3.16 -5.40 4.42
N VAL A 25 2.25 -5.40 3.45
CA VAL A 25 1.38 -6.55 3.14
C VAL A 25 1.98 -7.28 1.94
N VAL A 26 2.67 -8.41 2.17
CA VAL A 26 3.53 -9.08 1.17
C VAL A 26 3.19 -10.58 1.04
N GLY A 27 3.20 -11.10 -0.20
CA GLY A 27 3.32 -12.53 -0.57
C GLY A 27 4.78 -12.94 -0.87
N GLU A 28 5.11 -14.21 -1.15
CA GLU A 28 6.49 -14.75 -0.99
C GLU A 28 7.61 -14.18 -1.92
N THR A 29 7.41 -13.15 -2.75
CA THR A 29 8.49 -12.62 -3.62
C THR A 29 8.40 -11.11 -3.87
N THR A 30 9.52 -10.37 -3.77
CA THR A 30 9.56 -8.94 -4.15
C THR A 30 10.87 -8.58 -4.86
N ASP A 31 10.82 -8.32 -6.18
CA ASP A 31 11.98 -7.88 -6.97
C ASP A 31 11.85 -6.42 -7.45
N PHE A 32 10.63 -5.88 -7.54
CA PHE A 32 10.35 -4.55 -8.08
C PHE A 32 9.34 -3.80 -7.22
N HIS A 33 9.56 -2.50 -7.03
CA HIS A 33 8.63 -1.64 -6.31
C HIS A 33 8.46 -0.28 -6.99
N THR A 34 7.31 0.34 -6.75
CA THR A 34 7.02 1.72 -7.18
C THR A 34 6.05 2.38 -6.21
N SER A 35 6.16 3.69 -6.04
CA SER A 35 5.32 4.44 -5.08
C SER A 35 4.36 5.37 -5.81
N LEU A 36 3.08 5.26 -5.48
CA LEU A 36 2.02 6.18 -5.91
C LEU A 36 1.61 7.02 -4.70
N ILE A 37 2.26 8.18 -4.55
CA ILE A 37 2.09 9.09 -3.41
C ILE A 37 1.26 10.29 -3.85
N ALA A 38 0.54 10.95 -2.94
CA ALA A 38 -0.03 12.26 -3.23
C ALA A 38 1.05 13.35 -3.32
N VAL A 39 0.72 14.49 -3.93
CA VAL A 39 1.48 15.74 -3.74
C VAL A 39 0.85 16.48 -2.56
N SER A 40 1.60 17.38 -1.92
CA SER A 40 1.08 18.21 -0.83
C SER A 40 -0.27 18.84 -1.20
N GLY A 41 -1.24 18.79 -0.28
CA GLY A 41 -2.60 19.29 -0.47
C GLY A 41 -3.56 18.35 -1.22
N HIS A 42 -3.13 17.13 -1.56
CA HIS A 42 -3.99 16.10 -2.15
C HIS A 42 -4.11 14.89 -1.23
N ASP A 43 -5.34 14.39 -1.04
CA ASP A 43 -5.58 13.21 -0.21
C ASP A 43 -5.77 11.96 -1.06
N PHE A 44 -5.09 10.88 -0.70
CA PHE A 44 -5.36 9.56 -1.24
C PHE A 44 -6.74 9.09 -0.78
N TYR A 45 -7.60 8.73 -1.74
CA TYR A 45 -8.98 8.31 -1.43
C TYR A 45 -9.39 7.01 -2.11
N GLY A 46 -8.53 6.42 -2.93
CA GLY A 46 -8.91 5.22 -3.63
C GLY A 46 -7.83 4.60 -4.49
N LEU A 47 -8.10 3.37 -4.89
CA LEU A 47 -7.32 2.66 -5.88
C LEU A 47 -8.22 1.81 -6.79
N GLN A 48 -7.73 1.55 -7.99
CA GLN A 48 -8.26 0.57 -8.92
C GLN A 48 -7.13 -0.36 -9.33
N ILE A 49 -7.42 -1.66 -9.32
CA ILE A 49 -6.49 -2.68 -9.80
C ILE A 49 -6.90 -3.02 -11.23
N GLY A 50 -5.93 -3.29 -12.11
CA GLY A 50 -6.18 -3.75 -13.48
C GLY A 50 -5.61 -5.15 -13.65
N VAL A 51 -6.43 -6.06 -14.16
CA VAL A 51 -6.09 -7.49 -14.27
C VAL A 51 -5.96 -7.90 -15.73
N ARG A 52 -4.87 -8.60 -16.06
CA ARG A 52 -4.65 -9.18 -17.38
C ARG A 52 -4.17 -10.61 -17.25
N ARG A 53 -4.87 -11.55 -17.92
CA ARG A 53 -4.58 -12.99 -17.82
C ARG A 53 -4.47 -13.43 -16.35
N ASP A 54 -5.44 -13.01 -15.56
CA ASP A 54 -5.58 -13.36 -14.14
C ASP A 54 -4.39 -12.90 -13.27
N ARG A 55 -3.73 -11.82 -13.70
CA ARG A 55 -2.64 -11.16 -12.96
C ARG A 55 -2.94 -9.68 -12.76
N PRO A 56 -3.00 -9.18 -11.51
CA PRO A 56 -3.05 -7.74 -11.25
C PRO A 56 -1.75 -7.09 -11.70
N CYS A 57 -1.77 -6.40 -12.84
CA CYS A 57 -0.55 -5.90 -13.50
C CYS A 57 -0.50 -4.37 -13.61
N GLN A 58 -1.57 -3.70 -13.20
CA GLN A 58 -1.66 -2.25 -13.15
C GLN A 58 -2.38 -1.83 -11.87
N VAL A 59 -1.93 -0.74 -11.27
CA VAL A 59 -2.64 -0.08 -10.17
C VAL A 59 -2.77 1.39 -10.50
N ARG A 60 -3.97 1.93 -10.32
CA ARG A 60 -4.27 3.36 -10.41
C ARG A 60 -4.64 3.86 -9.03
N ALA A 61 -3.89 4.82 -8.51
CA ALA A 61 -4.18 5.49 -7.25
C ALA A 61 -4.89 6.82 -7.54
N PHE A 62 -5.93 7.12 -6.76
CA PHE A 62 -6.76 8.30 -6.90
C PHE A 62 -6.54 9.28 -5.76
N PHE A 63 -6.43 10.56 -6.12
CA PHE A 63 -6.11 11.65 -5.21
C PHE A 63 -7.11 12.80 -5.38
N ARG A 64 -7.56 13.38 -4.27
CA ARG A 64 -8.52 14.50 -4.30
C ARG A 64 -7.87 15.70 -4.99
N GLY A 65 -8.53 16.26 -6.00
CA GLY A 65 -8.03 17.43 -6.74
C GLY A 65 -6.82 17.16 -7.65
N ALA A 66 -6.47 15.90 -7.91
CA ALA A 66 -5.36 15.55 -8.82
C ALA A 66 -5.72 14.40 -9.77
N SER A 67 -5.03 14.36 -10.91
CA SER A 67 -5.15 13.25 -11.86
C SER A 67 -4.70 11.93 -11.24
N PRO A 68 -5.32 10.78 -11.60
CA PRO A 68 -4.90 9.48 -11.09
C PRO A 68 -3.45 9.18 -11.48
N ARG A 69 -2.70 8.59 -10.55
CA ARG A 69 -1.33 8.11 -10.81
C ARG A 69 -1.38 6.62 -11.07
N THR A 70 -0.59 6.15 -12.02
CA THR A 70 -0.67 4.77 -12.51
C THR A 70 0.69 4.10 -12.48
N ALA A 71 0.74 2.90 -11.94
CA ALA A 71 1.84 1.96 -12.08
C ALA A 71 1.39 0.80 -12.97
N GLN A 72 2.12 0.50 -14.04
CA GLN A 72 1.80 -0.58 -14.97
C GLN A 72 3.04 -1.44 -15.25
N PHE A 73 2.91 -2.75 -15.09
CA PHE A 73 3.98 -3.72 -15.32
C PHE A 73 3.63 -4.79 -16.37
N CYS A 74 2.38 -4.85 -16.82
CA CYS A 74 2.03 -5.62 -18.02
C CYS A 74 2.45 -4.90 -19.31
N THR A 75 2.73 -5.70 -20.34
CA THR A 75 3.04 -5.21 -21.69
C THR A 75 1.80 -4.58 -22.33
N ARG A 76 1.95 -3.46 -23.04
CA ARG A 76 0.85 -2.69 -23.68
C ARG A 76 -0.16 -2.07 -22.71
N ARG A 77 -0.85 -1.02 -23.15
CA ARG A 77 -1.88 -0.35 -22.33
C ARG A 77 -3.04 -1.29 -22.00
N MET A 78 -3.63 -1.09 -20.84
CA MET A 78 -4.86 -1.77 -20.42
C MET A 78 -6.08 -1.19 -21.14
N THR A 79 -6.99 -2.07 -21.54
CA THR A 79 -8.27 -1.66 -22.13
C THR A 79 -9.27 -1.29 -21.04
N ARG A 80 -10.29 -0.50 -21.38
CA ARG A 80 -11.38 -0.15 -20.45
C ARG A 80 -12.05 -1.39 -19.85
N ARG A 81 -12.31 -2.41 -20.67
CA ARG A 81 -12.87 -3.69 -20.23
C ARG A 81 -12.01 -4.42 -19.19
N GLN A 82 -10.69 -4.40 -19.36
CA GLN A 82 -9.75 -5.00 -18.40
C GLN A 82 -9.65 -4.20 -17.09
N LEU A 83 -10.02 -2.92 -17.12
CA LEU A 83 -10.11 -2.07 -15.94
C LEU A 83 -11.45 -2.18 -15.24
N GLU A 84 -12.54 -2.43 -15.98
CA GLU A 84 -13.89 -2.61 -15.42
C GLU A 84 -14.11 -4.02 -14.87
N GLY A 85 -13.44 -5.03 -15.43
CA GLY A 85 -13.42 -6.39 -14.88
C GLY A 85 -12.59 -6.55 -13.60
N ALA A 86 -11.92 -5.47 -13.16
CA ALA A 86 -11.16 -5.43 -11.92
C ALA A 86 -11.73 -4.30 -11.04
N GLY A 87 -11.88 -4.58 -9.76
CA GLY A 87 -12.58 -3.75 -8.79
C GLY A 87 -11.85 -2.44 -8.47
N SER A 88 -12.63 -1.47 -8.02
CA SER A 88 -12.16 -0.18 -7.53
C SER A 88 -12.64 0.05 -6.09
N ALA A 89 -11.73 0.45 -5.24
CA ALA A 89 -11.98 0.90 -3.89
C ALA A 89 -11.85 2.42 -3.88
N THR A 90 -12.97 3.15 -3.83
CA THR A 90 -12.96 4.62 -3.79
C THR A 90 -13.87 5.12 -2.69
N LEU A 91 -13.31 5.90 -1.77
CA LEU A 91 -14.05 6.53 -0.68
C LEU A 91 -14.86 7.74 -1.17
N ARG A 92 -15.87 8.14 -0.38
CA ARG A 92 -16.68 9.34 -0.61
C ARG A 92 -15.91 10.61 -0.26
N ALA A 93 -16.42 11.75 -0.73
CA ALA A 93 -15.83 13.04 -0.41
C ALA A 93 -15.81 13.28 1.10
N GLY A 94 -14.69 13.79 1.63
CA GLY A 94 -14.50 14.04 3.06
C GLY A 94 -13.97 12.85 3.87
N GLU A 95 -14.09 11.62 3.35
CA GLU A 95 -13.51 10.44 3.99
C GLU A 95 -12.00 10.34 3.71
N ARG A 96 -11.25 9.90 4.71
CA ARG A 96 -9.80 9.67 4.64
C ARG A 96 -9.48 8.21 4.92
N VAL A 97 -8.48 7.68 4.22
CA VAL A 97 -8.00 6.31 4.43
C VAL A 97 -7.05 6.30 5.63
N ASN A 98 -7.32 5.47 6.63
CA ASN A 98 -6.45 5.27 7.80
C ASN A 98 -5.79 3.89 7.84
N GLY A 99 -6.22 2.96 6.99
CA GLY A 99 -5.66 1.62 6.93
C GLY A 99 -5.88 0.98 5.57
N ILE A 100 -5.02 0.03 5.23
CA ILE A 100 -5.15 -0.79 4.04
C ILE A 100 -4.98 -2.24 4.42
N ALA A 101 -5.81 -3.11 3.85
CA ALA A 101 -5.58 -4.54 3.90
C ALA A 101 -5.53 -5.16 2.52
N ALA A 102 -4.85 -6.29 2.41
CA ALA A 102 -4.94 -7.14 1.22
C ALA A 102 -5.14 -8.60 1.60
N CYS A 103 -5.90 -9.30 0.76
CA CYS A 103 -5.94 -10.74 0.73
C CYS A 103 -5.08 -11.24 -0.45
N PHE A 104 -4.75 -12.52 -0.44
CA PHE A 104 -4.00 -13.16 -1.52
C PHE A 104 -4.80 -14.29 -2.16
N THR A 105 -4.49 -14.52 -3.43
CA THR A 105 -4.94 -15.68 -4.24
C THR A 105 -4.06 -16.90 -3.95
N ASP A 106 -4.44 -18.09 -4.45
CA ASP A 106 -3.61 -19.31 -4.35
C ASP A 106 -2.22 -19.16 -4.97
N ALA A 107 -2.06 -18.25 -5.94
CA ALA A 107 -0.79 -17.94 -6.56
C ALA A 107 0.00 -16.84 -5.82
N GLU A 108 -0.40 -16.53 -4.59
CA GLU A 108 0.19 -15.52 -3.69
C GLU A 108 0.25 -14.11 -4.27
N ARG A 109 -0.65 -13.81 -5.20
CA ARG A 109 -0.86 -12.47 -5.74
C ARG A 109 -1.94 -11.78 -4.96
N VAL A 110 -1.90 -10.44 -4.93
CA VAL A 110 -2.96 -9.64 -4.33
C VAL A 110 -4.29 -9.96 -5.02
N GLY A 111 -5.19 -10.60 -4.29
CA GLY A 111 -6.53 -10.97 -4.76
C GLY A 111 -7.52 -9.83 -4.59
N ALA A 112 -7.41 -9.06 -3.51
CA ALA A 112 -8.22 -7.88 -3.29
C ALA A 112 -7.52 -6.93 -2.31
N VAL A 113 -7.88 -5.65 -2.37
CA VAL A 113 -7.39 -4.61 -1.46
C VAL A 113 -8.57 -3.89 -0.82
N ARG A 114 -8.56 -3.78 0.50
CA ARG A 114 -9.52 -3.02 1.30
C ARG A 114 -8.90 -1.72 1.77
N LEU A 115 -9.65 -0.64 1.64
CA LEU A 115 -9.31 0.65 2.23
C LEU A 115 -10.25 0.91 3.40
N TYR A 116 -9.69 1.16 4.58
CA TYR A 116 -10.46 1.49 5.77
C TYR A 116 -10.48 3.00 6.00
N THR A 117 -11.60 3.48 6.54
CA THR A 117 -11.74 4.83 7.06
C THR A 117 -11.53 4.87 8.57
N PHE A 118 -11.41 6.06 9.15
CA PHE A 118 -11.36 6.26 10.60
C PHE A 118 -12.60 5.76 11.36
N ALA A 119 -13.70 5.47 10.67
CA ALA A 119 -14.91 4.87 11.23
C ALA A 119 -14.95 3.34 11.06
N ASP A 120 -13.85 2.72 10.64
CA ASP A 120 -13.71 1.30 10.29
C ASP A 120 -14.63 0.82 9.15
N GLU A 121 -15.22 1.75 8.39
CA GLU A 121 -15.88 1.43 7.14
C GLU A 121 -14.85 1.05 6.07
N ALA A 122 -15.13 0.01 5.29
CA ALA A 122 -14.21 -0.51 4.29
C ALA A 122 -14.81 -0.53 2.88
N VAL A 123 -14.00 -0.16 1.88
CA VAL A 123 -14.30 -0.36 0.46
C VAL A 123 -13.25 -1.28 -0.17
N THR A 124 -13.68 -2.18 -1.07
CA THR A 124 -12.82 -3.25 -1.61
C THR A 124 -12.61 -3.08 -3.12
N ALA A 125 -11.36 -3.23 -3.55
CA ALA A 125 -10.97 -3.40 -4.94
C ALA A 125 -10.60 -4.87 -5.16
N GLU A 126 -11.43 -5.60 -5.90
CA GLU A 126 -11.21 -7.03 -6.19
C GLU A 126 -10.39 -7.23 -7.47
N ALA A 127 -9.47 -8.17 -7.46
CA ALA A 127 -8.59 -8.51 -8.58
C ALA A 127 -8.55 -10.02 -8.87
N GLY A 128 -9.08 -10.84 -7.97
CA GLY A 128 -9.20 -12.28 -8.06
C GLY A 128 -9.77 -12.86 -6.77
N ASP A 129 -9.93 -14.18 -6.72
CA ASP A 129 -10.51 -14.85 -5.56
C ASP A 129 -9.54 -14.86 -4.37
N CYS A 130 -9.98 -14.27 -3.26
CA CYS A 130 -9.25 -14.32 -2.00
C CYS A 130 -9.30 -15.73 -1.41
N VAL A 131 -8.14 -16.32 -1.13
CA VAL A 131 -8.03 -17.59 -0.39
C VAL A 131 -7.41 -17.41 1.00
N THR A 132 -6.77 -16.26 1.24
CA THR A 132 -6.28 -15.87 2.57
C THR A 132 -7.21 -14.87 3.24
N GLU A 133 -7.11 -14.78 4.56
CA GLU A 133 -7.65 -13.62 5.29
C GLU A 133 -6.97 -12.31 4.87
N TYR A 134 -7.63 -11.20 5.17
CA TYR A 134 -7.09 -9.87 4.92
C TYR A 134 -6.02 -9.52 5.95
N ARG A 135 -4.79 -9.31 5.47
CA ARG A 135 -3.70 -8.75 6.28
C ARG A 135 -3.82 -7.24 6.27
N THR A 136 -4.08 -6.65 7.43
CA THR A 136 -4.36 -5.21 7.58
C THR A 136 -3.16 -4.50 8.17
N VAL A 137 -2.82 -3.35 7.57
CA VAL A 137 -1.84 -2.40 8.10
C VAL A 137 -2.57 -1.08 8.37
N TRP A 138 -2.47 -0.62 9.61
CA TRP A 138 -3.05 0.64 10.06
C TRP A 138 -1.99 1.73 10.12
N CYS A 139 -2.34 2.95 9.73
CA CYS A 139 -1.53 4.10 10.08
C CYS A 139 -1.61 4.35 11.60
N GLN A 140 -0.54 4.92 12.16
CA GLN A 140 -0.54 5.36 13.55
C GLN A 140 -1.71 6.31 13.86
N ARG A 141 -2.11 6.40 15.13
CA ARG A 141 -3.21 7.28 15.54
C ARG A 141 -2.95 8.72 15.10
N GLY A 142 -3.90 9.32 14.39
CA GLY A 142 -3.79 10.69 13.86
C GLY A 142 -3.05 10.80 12.53
N TRP A 143 -2.61 9.69 11.96
CA TRP A 143 -2.00 9.64 10.63
C TRP A 143 -3.00 9.14 9.60
N THR A 144 -2.83 9.59 8.35
CA THR A 144 -3.63 9.18 7.20
C THR A 144 -2.74 8.56 6.15
N VAL A 145 -3.29 7.65 5.35
CA VAL A 145 -2.61 7.15 4.16
C VAL A 145 -2.56 8.28 3.13
N GLN A 146 -1.36 8.61 2.67
CA GLN A 146 -1.10 9.59 1.61
C GLN A 146 -0.83 8.92 0.25
N GLY A 147 -0.65 7.61 0.23
CA GLY A 147 -0.38 6.86 -0.98
C GLY A 147 -0.03 5.42 -0.67
N VAL A 148 0.42 4.71 -1.70
CA VAL A 148 0.79 3.30 -1.60
C VAL A 148 2.11 3.04 -2.29
N GLN A 149 2.98 2.29 -1.64
CA GLN A 149 4.08 1.61 -2.31
C GLN A 149 3.61 0.23 -2.73
N LEU A 150 3.91 -0.12 -3.97
CA LEU A 150 3.45 -1.34 -4.63
C LEU A 150 4.64 -2.25 -4.89
N TYR A 151 4.44 -3.55 -4.71
CA TYR A 151 5.45 -4.58 -4.92
C TYR A 151 4.99 -5.56 -5.99
N PHE A 152 5.84 -5.79 -6.98
CA PHE A 152 5.57 -6.67 -8.11
C PHE A 152 6.61 -7.79 -8.19
N ASP A 153 6.16 -8.99 -8.57
CA ASP A 153 7.04 -10.10 -8.93
C ASP A 153 7.70 -9.86 -10.30
N ARG A 154 8.82 -10.55 -10.57
CA ARG A 154 9.32 -10.64 -11.94
C ARG A 154 8.35 -11.45 -12.78
N ALA A 155 8.26 -11.09 -14.05
CA ALA A 155 7.85 -12.03 -15.08
C ALA A 155 8.73 -13.30 -14.97
N ALA A 156 8.15 -14.44 -14.60
CA ALA A 156 8.83 -15.72 -14.73
C ALA A 156 9.40 -15.83 -16.15
N THR A 157 10.67 -16.25 -16.27
CA THR A 157 11.45 -16.30 -17.50
C THR A 157 10.59 -16.78 -18.69
N GLY A 158 10.24 -15.86 -19.58
CA GLY A 158 9.23 -16.06 -20.63
C GLY A 158 8.39 -14.79 -20.86
N PRO A 159 7.31 -14.83 -21.66
CA PRO A 159 6.40 -13.70 -21.86
C PRO A 159 5.50 -13.42 -20.63
N GLY A 160 5.94 -13.88 -19.44
CA GLY A 160 5.25 -13.67 -18.18
C GLY A 160 5.01 -12.18 -17.95
N GLN A 161 3.89 -11.85 -17.32
CA GLN A 161 3.61 -10.50 -16.87
C GLN A 161 3.85 -10.46 -15.37
N ALA A 162 4.55 -9.41 -14.93
CA ALA A 162 4.66 -9.08 -13.53
C ALA A 162 3.27 -8.85 -12.93
N SER A 163 3.14 -9.21 -11.66
CA SER A 163 1.91 -9.20 -10.90
C SER A 163 2.12 -8.51 -9.56
N LEU A 164 1.09 -7.82 -9.10
CA LEU A 164 1.04 -7.23 -7.77
C LEU A 164 1.02 -8.36 -6.74
N VAL A 165 2.04 -8.38 -5.89
CA VAL A 165 2.27 -9.40 -4.85
C VAL A 165 2.37 -8.78 -3.46
N GLY A 166 2.31 -7.45 -3.38
CA GLY A 166 2.20 -6.77 -2.11
C GLY A 166 1.99 -5.28 -2.25
N LEU A 167 1.69 -4.65 -1.12
CA LEU A 167 1.56 -3.20 -1.00
C LEU A 167 1.88 -2.75 0.42
N ARG A 168 2.31 -1.50 0.56
CA ARG A 168 2.54 -0.82 1.83
C ARG A 168 1.82 0.53 1.81
N PRO A 169 0.98 0.85 2.81
CA PRO A 169 0.46 2.20 2.96
C PRO A 169 1.60 3.16 3.30
N LEU A 170 1.57 4.35 2.69
CA LEU A 170 2.51 5.43 2.99
C LEU A 170 1.76 6.43 3.86
N CYS A 171 1.96 6.33 5.16
CA CYS A 171 1.26 7.13 6.15
C CYS A 171 1.99 8.46 6.39
N VAL A 172 1.21 9.53 6.59
CA VAL A 172 1.71 10.83 7.03
C VAL A 172 0.89 11.35 8.21
N ASN A 173 1.53 12.15 9.05
CA ASN A 173 0.83 12.86 10.12
C ASN A 173 -0.19 13.82 9.48
N SER A 174 -1.45 13.73 9.89
CA SER A 174 -2.55 14.51 9.31
C SER A 174 -2.80 15.86 10.01
N ALA A 175 -1.83 16.29 10.82
CA ALA A 175 -1.82 17.54 11.58
C ALA A 175 -1.79 18.80 10.69
#